data_AF-A0A357XTJ9-F1
#
_entry.id   AF-A0A357XTJ9-F1
#
_cell.length_a   1.000
_cell.length_b   1.000
_cell.length_c   1.000
_cell.angle_alpha   90.00
_cell.angle_beta   90.00
_cell.angle_gamma   90.00
#
_symmetry.space_group_name_H-M   'P 1'
#
loop_
_entity.id
_entity.type
_entity.pdbx_description
1 polymer ?
#
loop_
_entity_poly.entity_id
_entity_poly.type
_entity_poly.pdbx_seq_one_letter_code
_entity_poly.pdbx_strand_id
1 'polypeptide(L)'
;MTQYLEALAGRITPEMEVVAQNEFLPPETIRAEIAAGRLVIPANRNHLAKRLVPIGIGIAVRTKINANLGNSPLLGDMDCELAKVHGAIRYGADTVMDLSTGSRINELRERIIAEVAVPVGTVPLYQVCEQLDDILDMRPRHFLDAVEMQARQGVDYMTVHCALLRRHLPLIESRLTGIVSRGGSLTAKWMAAHKRENPFYEHFDELCEILKAHDVTWSLGDGMRPGCLHDASDAAQFAELAVMGEL
;
A
#
# COMPACT_ATOMS: atom_id res chain seq x y z
N MET A 1 -6.59 -17.76 -5.26
CA MET A 1 -7.71 -17.18 -4.49
C MET A 1 -7.10 -16.33 -3.39
N THR A 2 -7.77 -15.30 -2.88
CA THR A 2 -7.23 -14.43 -1.83
C THR A 2 -7.51 -14.99 -0.44
N GLN A 3 -6.73 -14.60 0.57
CA GLN A 3 -7.00 -14.99 1.97
C GLN A 3 -8.43 -14.62 2.42
N TYR A 4 -8.94 -13.47 1.96
CA TYR A 4 -10.32 -13.04 2.23
C TYR A 4 -11.36 -14.01 1.65
N LEU A 5 -11.20 -14.41 0.38
CA LEU A 5 -12.14 -15.33 -0.27
C LEU A 5 -12.05 -16.75 0.30
N GLU A 6 -10.86 -17.20 0.70
CA GLU A 6 -10.66 -18.46 1.43
C GLU A 6 -11.39 -18.45 2.77
N ALA A 7 -11.25 -17.35 3.54
CA ALA A 7 -11.90 -17.17 4.82
C ALA A 7 -13.44 -17.16 4.71
N LEU A 8 -14.00 -16.43 3.73
CA LEU A 8 -15.43 -16.41 3.45
C LEU A 8 -15.98 -17.79 3.07
N ALA A 9 -15.17 -18.60 2.41
CA ALA A 9 -15.52 -19.98 2.07
C ALA A 9 -15.37 -20.97 3.24
N GLY A 10 -15.07 -20.47 4.45
CA GLY A 10 -14.92 -21.29 5.66
C GLY A 10 -13.62 -22.11 5.69
N ARG A 11 -12.64 -21.79 4.84
CA ARG A 11 -11.37 -22.52 4.77
C ARG A 11 -10.31 -21.83 5.61
N ILE A 12 -9.56 -22.63 6.36
CA ILE A 12 -8.37 -22.21 7.11
C ILE A 12 -7.18 -22.55 6.21
N THR A 13 -6.43 -21.53 5.83
CA THR A 13 -5.25 -21.69 4.97
C THR A 13 -3.98 -21.90 5.81
N PRO A 14 -2.89 -22.42 5.22
CA PRO A 14 -1.60 -22.50 5.90
C PRO A 14 -1.12 -21.13 6.42
N GLU A 15 -1.41 -20.05 5.70
CA GLU A 15 -1.04 -18.70 6.14
C GLU A 15 -1.80 -18.29 7.40
N MET A 16 -3.09 -18.61 7.48
CA MET A 16 -3.89 -18.39 8.69
C MET A 16 -3.38 -19.19 9.89
N GLU A 17 -2.93 -20.44 9.67
CA GLU A 17 -2.33 -21.27 10.73
C GLU A 17 -1.02 -20.67 11.25
N VAL A 18 -0.14 -20.19 10.35
CA VAL A 18 1.11 -19.51 10.74
C VAL A 18 0.82 -18.27 11.59
N VAL A 19 -0.13 -17.43 11.15
CA VAL A 19 -0.53 -16.23 11.91
C VAL A 19 -1.12 -16.61 13.26
N ALA A 20 -2.01 -17.60 13.31
CA ALA A 20 -2.64 -18.09 14.53
C ALA A 20 -1.60 -18.59 15.54
N GLN A 21 -0.63 -19.38 15.08
CA GLN A 21 0.46 -19.88 15.90
C GLN A 21 1.32 -18.74 16.46
N ASN A 22 1.71 -17.78 15.60
CA ASN A 22 2.55 -16.66 16.01
C ASN A 22 1.86 -15.71 17.00
N GLU A 23 0.54 -15.57 16.91
CA GLU A 23 -0.28 -14.72 17.78
C GLU A 23 -0.86 -15.47 18.99
N PHE A 24 -0.60 -16.78 19.12
CA PHE A 24 -1.18 -17.65 20.16
C PHE A 24 -2.72 -17.63 20.19
N LEU A 25 -3.33 -17.62 19.01
CA LEU A 25 -4.78 -17.62 18.82
C LEU A 25 -5.24 -18.91 18.11
N PRO A 26 -6.51 -19.32 18.27
CA PRO A 26 -7.09 -20.37 17.44
C PRO A 26 -7.09 -19.97 15.95
N PRO A 27 -6.78 -20.87 15.00
CA PRO A 27 -6.86 -20.59 13.57
C PRO A 27 -8.24 -20.12 13.11
N GLU A 28 -9.30 -20.63 13.74
CA GLU A 28 -10.67 -20.21 13.46
C GLU A 28 -10.91 -18.73 13.83
N THR A 29 -10.24 -18.21 14.87
CA THR A 29 -10.30 -16.77 15.20
C THR A 29 -9.70 -15.95 14.07
N ILE A 30 -8.55 -16.35 13.54
CA ILE A 30 -7.90 -15.66 12.43
C ILE A 30 -8.80 -15.68 11.18
N ARG A 31 -9.31 -16.86 10.81
CA ARG A 31 -10.24 -17.00 9.68
C ARG A 31 -11.48 -16.12 9.84
N ALA A 32 -12.10 -16.12 11.03
CA ALA A 32 -13.30 -15.34 11.30
C ALA A 32 -13.04 -13.81 11.20
N GLU A 33 -11.92 -13.32 11.72
CA GLU A 33 -11.55 -11.90 11.63
C GLU A 33 -11.25 -11.47 10.19
N ILE A 34 -10.63 -12.34 9.39
CA ILE A 34 -10.43 -12.10 7.95
C ILE A 34 -11.77 -12.05 7.23
N ALA A 35 -12.64 -13.04 7.44
CA ALA A 35 -13.98 -13.08 6.83
C ALA A 35 -14.84 -11.86 7.20
N ALA A 36 -14.63 -11.29 8.38
CA ALA A 36 -15.29 -10.07 8.83
C ALA A 36 -14.63 -8.78 8.30
N GLY A 37 -13.54 -8.86 7.56
CA GLY A 37 -12.79 -7.70 7.06
C GLY A 37 -12.05 -6.90 8.14
N ARG A 38 -11.82 -7.48 9.32
CA ARG A 38 -11.15 -6.81 10.47
C ARG A 38 -9.69 -7.23 10.66
N LEU A 39 -9.24 -8.22 9.90
CA LEU A 39 -7.86 -8.68 9.84
C LEU A 39 -7.48 -8.97 8.39
N VAL A 40 -6.25 -8.62 8.00
CA VAL A 40 -5.67 -8.98 6.70
C VAL A 40 -4.37 -9.75 6.91
N ILE A 41 -4.03 -10.58 5.93
CA ILE A 41 -2.73 -11.24 5.81
C ILE A 41 -2.15 -10.81 4.46
N PRO A 42 -1.23 -9.82 4.42
CA PRO A 42 -0.58 -9.41 3.18
C PRO A 42 0.37 -10.53 2.72
N ALA A 43 -0.13 -11.37 1.82
CA ALA A 43 0.58 -12.56 1.35
C ALA A 43 0.42 -12.73 -0.15
N ASN A 44 1.07 -11.86 -0.92
CA ASN A 44 1.10 -12.01 -2.36
C ASN A 44 1.75 -13.36 -2.69
N ARG A 45 1.07 -14.17 -3.49
CA ARG A 45 1.51 -15.54 -3.83
C ARG A 45 2.93 -15.61 -4.39
N ASN A 46 3.37 -14.57 -5.09
CA ASN A 46 4.72 -14.49 -5.67
C ASN A 46 5.80 -14.29 -4.60
N HIS A 47 5.48 -13.64 -3.49
CA HIS A 47 6.38 -13.48 -2.35
C HIS A 47 6.28 -14.64 -1.37
N LEU A 48 5.07 -15.16 -1.18
CA LEU A 48 4.79 -16.38 -0.43
C LEU A 48 5.56 -17.59 -0.97
N ALA A 49 5.71 -17.70 -2.29
CA ALA A 49 6.54 -18.71 -2.93
C ALA A 49 8.06 -18.52 -2.73
N LYS A 50 8.48 -17.43 -2.06
CA LYS A 50 9.88 -17.09 -1.77
C LYS A 50 10.17 -17.26 -0.27
N ARG A 51 10.30 -16.15 0.46
CA ARG A 51 10.76 -16.12 1.86
C ARG A 51 9.72 -15.56 2.83
N LEU A 52 8.59 -15.07 2.34
CA LEU A 52 7.58 -14.44 3.17
C LEU A 52 7.11 -15.39 4.27
N VAL A 53 7.13 -14.89 5.51
CA VAL A 53 6.49 -15.50 6.67
C VAL A 53 5.21 -14.71 6.94
N PRO A 54 4.02 -15.32 6.76
CA PRO A 54 2.75 -14.62 6.95
C PRO A 54 2.60 -13.98 8.32
N ILE A 55 2.07 -12.75 8.34
CA ILE A 55 1.67 -12.04 9.54
C ILE A 55 0.23 -11.54 9.43
N GLY A 56 -0.47 -11.43 10.56
CA GLY A 56 -1.79 -10.81 10.63
C GLY A 56 -1.70 -9.35 11.03
N ILE A 57 -2.50 -8.51 10.36
CA ILE A 57 -2.70 -7.09 10.69
C ILE A 57 -4.19 -6.88 10.97
N GLY A 58 -4.52 -6.54 12.22
CA GLY A 58 -5.90 -6.34 12.67
C GLY A 58 -5.97 -6.09 14.18
N ILE A 59 -7.15 -5.70 14.67
CA ILE A 59 -7.35 -5.35 16.09
C ILE A 59 -7.22 -6.59 17.01
N ALA A 60 -7.52 -7.78 16.50
CA ALA A 60 -7.50 -9.02 17.25
C ALA A 60 -6.09 -9.57 17.53
N VAL A 61 -5.05 -9.02 16.89
CA VAL A 61 -3.66 -9.48 16.98
C VAL A 61 -2.77 -8.37 17.55
N ARG A 62 -1.50 -8.69 17.86
CA ARG A 62 -0.56 -7.67 18.35
C ARG A 62 -0.41 -6.53 17.35
N THR A 63 -0.22 -5.31 17.87
CA THR A 63 0.08 -4.13 17.03
C THR A 63 1.33 -4.39 16.21
N LYS A 64 1.27 -4.08 14.91
CA LYS A 64 2.37 -4.23 13.96
C LYS A 64 2.97 -2.88 13.61
N ILE A 65 4.26 -2.83 13.34
CA ILE A 65 4.98 -1.62 12.95
C ILE A 65 5.60 -1.75 11.56
N ASN A 66 5.56 -0.67 10.79
CA ASN A 66 6.12 -0.60 9.45
C ASN A 66 7.36 0.30 9.41
N ALA A 67 8.38 -0.10 8.63
CA ALA A 67 9.52 0.76 8.31
C ALA A 67 9.48 1.24 6.86
N ASN A 68 9.51 2.56 6.66
CA ASN A 68 9.62 3.17 5.34
C ASN A 68 11.08 3.32 4.93
N LEU A 69 11.42 2.76 3.78
CA LEU A 69 12.78 2.67 3.25
C LEU A 69 12.76 3.06 1.77
N GLY A 70 13.92 3.09 1.14
CA GLY A 70 14.02 3.34 -0.29
C GLY A 70 15.10 4.35 -0.65
N ASN A 71 15.49 4.25 -1.92
CA ASN A 71 16.50 5.06 -2.57
C ASN A 71 16.00 6.49 -2.85
N SER A 72 16.93 7.44 -2.84
CA SER A 72 16.71 8.83 -3.25
C SER A 72 17.71 9.19 -4.36
N PRO A 73 17.34 10.06 -5.33
CA PRO A 73 18.26 10.55 -6.36
C PRO A 73 19.56 11.16 -5.81
N LEU A 74 19.57 11.57 -4.54
CA LEU A 74 20.70 12.23 -3.88
C LEU A 74 21.69 11.24 -3.23
N LEU A 75 21.25 10.03 -2.87
CA LEU A 75 22.00 9.06 -2.05
C LEU A 75 21.47 7.65 -2.36
N GLY A 76 22.29 6.79 -2.98
CA GLY A 76 21.83 5.45 -3.35
C GLY A 76 22.91 4.47 -3.76
N ASP A 77 23.26 3.57 -2.85
CA ASP A 77 23.91 2.28 -3.17
C ASP A 77 22.93 1.16 -2.81
N MET A 78 22.80 0.15 -3.67
CA MET A 78 21.84 -0.95 -3.46
C MET A 78 22.13 -1.70 -2.15
N ASP A 79 23.42 -1.93 -1.86
CA ASP A 79 23.80 -2.68 -0.66
C ASP A 79 23.53 -1.86 0.62
N CYS A 80 23.60 -0.52 0.53
CA CYS A 80 23.17 0.38 1.60
C CYS A 80 21.65 0.28 1.85
N GLU A 81 20.82 0.29 0.80
CA GLU A 81 19.37 0.16 0.97
C GLU A 81 18.98 -1.20 1.56
N LEU A 82 19.63 -2.28 1.12
CA LEU A 82 19.41 -3.60 1.72
C LEU A 82 19.87 -3.65 3.18
N ALA A 83 20.99 -3.02 3.52
CA ALA A 83 21.44 -2.94 4.91
C ALA A 83 20.42 -2.21 5.80
N LYS A 84 19.75 -1.17 5.30
CA LYS A 84 18.67 -0.48 6.01
C LYS A 84 17.46 -1.40 6.22
N VAL A 85 17.07 -2.16 5.20
CA VAL A 85 15.97 -3.15 5.26
C VAL A 85 16.26 -4.21 6.31
N HIS A 86 17.42 -4.85 6.23
CA HIS A 86 17.85 -5.86 7.20
C HIS A 86 17.96 -5.29 8.62
N GLY A 87 18.46 -4.05 8.74
CA GLY A 87 18.51 -3.32 9.99
C GLY A 87 17.12 -3.09 10.60
N ALA A 88 16.16 -2.59 9.82
CA ALA A 88 14.80 -2.34 10.28
C ALA A 88 14.12 -3.62 10.80
N ILE A 89 14.22 -4.71 10.04
CA ILE A 89 13.65 -6.01 10.42
C ILE A 89 14.33 -6.54 11.69
N ARG A 90 15.66 -6.44 11.79
CA ARG A 90 16.42 -6.84 12.99
C ARG A 90 15.96 -6.11 14.25
N TYR A 91 15.52 -4.85 14.12
CA TYR A 91 15.01 -4.05 15.24
C TYR A 91 13.48 -4.11 15.42
N GLY A 92 12.80 -5.00 14.69
CA GLY A 92 11.40 -5.36 14.95
C GLY A 92 10.38 -4.79 13.98
N ALA A 93 10.77 -4.30 12.80
CA ALA A 93 9.80 -3.95 11.76
C ALA A 93 9.03 -5.20 11.30
N ASP A 94 7.70 -5.19 11.45
CA ASP A 94 6.81 -6.27 11.03
C ASP A 94 6.53 -6.23 9.53
N THR A 95 6.58 -5.05 8.93
CA THR A 95 6.51 -4.84 7.48
C THR A 95 7.54 -3.80 7.06
N VAL A 96 7.89 -3.80 5.77
CA VAL A 96 8.68 -2.73 5.17
C VAL A 96 7.94 -2.16 3.96
N MET A 97 8.17 -0.88 3.67
CA MET A 97 7.75 -0.28 2.41
C MET A 97 8.95 0.19 1.61
N ASP A 98 8.98 -0.18 0.34
CA ASP A 98 9.87 0.41 -0.65
C ASP A 98 9.23 1.68 -1.24
N LEU A 99 9.71 2.84 -0.79
CA LEU A 99 9.32 4.16 -1.28
C LEU A 99 10.40 4.77 -2.18
N SER A 100 11.25 3.92 -2.78
CA SER A 100 12.34 4.35 -3.64
C SER A 100 11.88 5.26 -4.78
N THR A 101 12.74 6.22 -5.09
CA THR A 101 12.64 7.13 -6.23
C THR A 101 13.97 7.19 -6.96
N GLY A 102 13.96 7.59 -8.24
CA GLY A 102 15.12 7.58 -9.11
C GLY A 102 15.31 6.27 -9.89
N SER A 103 16.57 5.94 -10.17
CA SER A 103 16.93 4.81 -11.03
C SER A 103 16.88 3.46 -10.30
N ARG A 104 16.74 2.37 -11.06
CA ARG A 104 16.85 0.97 -10.59
C ARG A 104 15.83 0.54 -9.53
N ILE A 105 14.69 1.24 -9.41
CA ILE A 105 13.59 0.90 -8.48
C ILE A 105 13.17 -0.58 -8.62
N ASN A 106 13.04 -1.07 -9.85
CA ASN A 106 12.62 -2.45 -10.10
C ASN A 106 13.63 -3.48 -9.55
N GLU A 107 14.92 -3.28 -9.82
CA GLU A 107 15.99 -4.20 -9.40
C GLU A 107 16.12 -4.22 -7.88
N LEU A 108 16.07 -3.04 -7.25
CA LEU A 108 16.13 -2.93 -5.79
C LEU A 108 14.93 -3.63 -5.14
N ARG A 109 13.72 -3.37 -5.62
CA ARG A 109 12.50 -3.98 -5.07
C ARG A 109 12.49 -5.50 -5.24
N GLU A 110 12.89 -6.02 -6.40
CA GLU A 110 13.02 -7.47 -6.61
C GLU A 110 14.00 -8.10 -5.63
N ARG A 111 15.13 -7.43 -5.38
CA ARG A 111 16.13 -7.90 -4.42
C ARG A 111 15.62 -7.85 -2.98
N ILE A 112 14.91 -6.78 -2.58
CA ILE A 112 14.25 -6.69 -1.27
C ILE A 112 13.29 -7.88 -1.08
N ILE A 113 12.35 -8.08 -2.02
CA ILE A 113 11.35 -9.17 -1.96
C ILE A 113 12.01 -10.56 -1.96
N ALA A 114 13.16 -10.72 -2.62
CA ALA A 114 13.90 -11.98 -2.62
C ALA A 114 14.63 -12.28 -1.30
N GLU A 115 14.97 -11.24 -0.53
CA GLU A 115 15.83 -11.36 0.65
C GLU A 115 15.07 -11.39 1.98
N VAL A 116 13.93 -10.70 2.07
CA VAL A 116 13.19 -10.50 3.33
C VAL A 116 12.09 -11.54 3.58
N ALA A 117 11.74 -11.73 4.84
CA ALA A 117 10.66 -12.61 5.27
C ALA A 117 9.40 -11.86 5.73
N VAL A 118 9.42 -10.53 5.74
CA VAL A 118 8.29 -9.69 6.15
C VAL A 118 7.54 -9.15 4.94
N PRO A 119 6.23 -8.81 5.03
CA PRO A 119 5.52 -8.20 3.92
C PRO A 119 6.18 -6.91 3.42
N VAL A 120 6.19 -6.75 2.10
CA VAL A 120 6.75 -5.59 1.38
C VAL A 120 5.62 -4.79 0.75
N GLY A 121 5.52 -3.51 1.11
CA GLY A 121 4.58 -2.57 0.53
C GLY A 121 5.20 -1.54 -0.40
N THR A 122 4.37 -0.90 -1.23
CA THR A 122 4.79 0.19 -2.12
C THR A 122 3.73 1.28 -2.26
N VAL A 123 4.12 2.39 -2.90
CA VAL A 123 3.20 3.37 -3.48
C VAL A 123 3.42 3.36 -5.00
N PRO A 124 2.64 2.60 -5.79
CA PRO A 124 2.90 2.41 -7.23
C PRO A 124 3.02 3.72 -8.02
N LEU A 125 2.29 4.75 -7.61
CA LEU A 125 2.31 6.08 -8.21
C LEU A 125 3.72 6.70 -8.23
N TYR A 126 4.56 6.42 -7.23
CA TYR A 126 5.90 6.99 -7.17
C TYR A 126 6.75 6.50 -8.33
N GLN A 127 6.71 5.20 -8.63
CA GLN A 127 7.41 4.65 -9.78
C GLN A 127 6.89 5.23 -11.10
N VAL A 128 5.57 5.39 -11.25
CA VAL A 128 4.99 5.98 -12.46
C VAL A 128 5.52 7.40 -12.68
N CYS A 129 5.66 8.19 -11.61
CA CYS A 129 6.19 9.54 -11.71
C CYS A 129 7.65 9.58 -12.15
N GLU A 130 8.47 8.59 -11.79
CA GLU A 130 9.88 8.52 -12.21
C GLU A 130 10.03 8.10 -13.69
N GLN A 131 8.94 7.65 -14.32
CA GLN A 131 8.89 7.23 -15.72
C GLN A 131 8.27 8.31 -16.63
N LEU A 132 7.90 9.46 -16.06
CA LEU A 132 7.25 10.57 -16.73
C LEU A 132 8.03 11.86 -16.47
N ASP A 133 7.97 12.81 -17.41
CA ASP A 133 8.55 14.14 -17.21
C ASP A 133 7.71 14.96 -16.22
N ASP A 134 6.38 14.87 -16.32
CA ASP A 134 5.44 15.40 -15.33
C ASP A 134 4.34 14.37 -15.04
N ILE A 135 3.80 14.36 -13.81
CA ILE A 135 2.61 13.59 -13.47
C ILE A 135 1.44 13.92 -14.40
N LEU A 136 1.39 15.12 -14.98
CA LEU A 136 0.37 15.51 -15.95
C LEU A 136 0.34 14.61 -17.20
N ASP A 137 1.44 13.96 -17.55
CA ASP A 137 1.49 13.05 -18.70
C ASP A 137 0.98 11.63 -18.36
N MET A 138 0.56 11.40 -17.11
CA MET A 138 0.05 10.11 -16.68
C MET A 138 -1.29 9.81 -17.34
N ARG A 139 -1.37 8.66 -17.99
CA ARG A 139 -2.62 8.00 -18.41
C ARG A 139 -2.96 6.90 -17.40
N PRO A 140 -4.24 6.58 -17.14
CA PRO A 140 -4.63 5.51 -16.21
C PRO A 140 -3.89 4.19 -16.47
N ARG A 141 -3.66 3.85 -17.75
CA ARG A 141 -2.92 2.64 -18.15
C ARG A 141 -1.50 2.58 -17.60
N HIS A 142 -0.77 3.70 -17.54
CA HIS A 142 0.58 3.73 -16.96
C HIS A 142 0.57 3.26 -15.50
N PHE A 143 -0.45 3.67 -14.75
CA PHE A 143 -0.61 3.28 -13.35
C PHE A 143 -1.03 1.81 -13.20
N LEU A 144 -2.02 1.36 -13.99
CA LEU A 144 -2.47 -0.03 -13.98
C LEU A 144 -1.35 -1.01 -14.33
N ASP A 145 -0.54 -0.70 -15.35
CA ASP A 145 0.61 -1.51 -15.74
C ASP A 145 1.67 -1.57 -14.63
N ALA A 146 1.91 -0.45 -13.93
CA ALA A 146 2.83 -0.42 -12.80
C ALA A 146 2.33 -1.26 -11.61
N VAL A 147 1.03 -1.18 -11.28
CA VAL A 147 0.39 -2.00 -10.25
C VAL A 147 0.54 -3.48 -10.59
N GLU A 148 0.19 -3.88 -11.82
CA GLU A 148 0.30 -5.28 -12.24
C GLU A 148 1.75 -5.79 -12.23
N MET A 149 2.69 -4.99 -12.72
CA MET A 149 4.11 -5.33 -12.71
C MET A 149 4.62 -5.55 -11.27
N GLN A 150 4.28 -4.67 -10.34
CA GLN A 150 4.67 -4.80 -8.93
C GLN A 150 4.01 -6.01 -8.25
N ALA A 151 2.76 -6.29 -8.58
CA ALA A 151 2.06 -7.48 -8.09
C ALA A 151 2.74 -8.78 -8.58
N ARG A 152 3.23 -8.80 -9.83
CA ARG A 152 4.02 -9.91 -10.37
C ARG A 152 5.38 -10.08 -9.68
N GLN A 153 6.02 -8.99 -9.23
CA GLN A 153 7.28 -9.06 -8.48
C GLN A 153 7.11 -9.68 -7.07
N GLY A 154 5.93 -9.51 -6.48
CA GLY A 154 5.61 -9.99 -5.14
C GLY A 154 5.41 -8.89 -4.09
N VAL A 155 4.99 -7.69 -4.50
CA VAL A 155 4.56 -6.68 -3.51
C VAL A 155 3.30 -7.18 -2.80
N ASP A 156 3.29 -7.19 -1.47
CA ASP A 156 2.21 -7.78 -0.67
C ASP A 156 1.05 -6.83 -0.42
N TYR A 157 1.31 -5.52 -0.37
CA TYR A 157 0.28 -4.51 -0.23
C TYR A 157 0.65 -3.22 -0.96
N MET A 158 -0.35 -2.50 -1.46
CA MET A 158 -0.14 -1.28 -2.23
C MET A 158 -0.94 -0.13 -1.65
N THR A 159 -0.24 0.96 -1.38
CA THR A 159 -0.85 2.21 -0.99
C THR A 159 -1.33 2.97 -2.22
N VAL A 160 -2.65 3.15 -2.34
CA VAL A 160 -3.30 3.81 -3.48
C VAL A 160 -4.26 4.87 -2.97
N HIS A 161 -4.13 6.09 -3.50
CA HIS A 161 -4.88 7.27 -3.03
C HIS A 161 -6.17 7.46 -3.85
N CYS A 162 -7.06 6.47 -3.86
CA CYS A 162 -8.30 6.50 -4.64
C CYS A 162 -9.46 7.25 -3.93
N ALA A 163 -9.39 7.49 -2.62
CA ALA A 163 -10.48 8.13 -1.87
C ALA A 163 -10.48 9.67 -1.94
N LEU A 164 -9.40 10.28 -2.45
CA LEU A 164 -9.34 11.72 -2.69
C LEU A 164 -10.14 12.07 -3.95
N LEU A 165 -11.33 12.64 -3.78
CA LEU A 165 -12.20 13.02 -4.89
C LEU A 165 -12.11 14.49 -5.24
N ARG A 166 -12.47 14.84 -6.47
CA ARG A 166 -12.35 16.21 -6.99
C ARG A 166 -13.17 17.21 -6.17
N ARG A 167 -14.34 16.79 -5.68
CA ARG A 167 -15.20 17.58 -4.79
C ARG A 167 -14.55 17.90 -3.44
N HIS A 168 -13.50 17.18 -3.04
CA HIS A 168 -12.77 17.43 -1.79
C HIS A 168 -11.68 18.50 -1.95
N LEU A 169 -11.22 18.78 -3.17
CA LEU A 169 -10.11 19.74 -3.39
C LEU A 169 -10.37 21.14 -2.81
N PRO A 170 -11.58 21.73 -2.88
CA PRO A 170 -11.82 23.03 -2.24
C PRO A 170 -11.72 23.00 -0.70
N LEU A 171 -11.86 21.83 -0.07
CA LEU A 171 -11.83 21.70 1.40
C LEU A 171 -10.43 21.93 1.99
N ILE A 172 -9.38 21.82 1.17
CA ILE A 172 -7.99 22.03 1.61
C ILE A 172 -7.55 23.50 1.53
N GLU A 173 -8.35 24.39 0.94
CA GLU A 173 -7.99 25.81 0.78
C GLU A 173 -7.81 26.54 2.11
N SER A 174 -8.51 26.09 3.15
CA SER A 174 -8.41 26.64 4.51
C SER A 174 -7.28 26.04 5.35
N ARG A 175 -6.55 25.03 4.82
CA ARG A 175 -5.47 24.37 5.56
C ARG A 175 -4.22 25.24 5.64
N LEU A 176 -3.56 25.18 6.79
CA LEU A 176 -2.27 25.82 6.99
C LEU A 176 -1.15 25.13 6.20
N THR A 177 -1.19 23.80 6.11
CA THR A 177 -0.15 23.00 5.44
C THR A 177 -0.61 22.35 4.13
N GLY A 178 -1.86 22.60 3.71
CA GLY A 178 -2.42 22.04 2.48
C GLY A 178 -2.43 20.51 2.46
N ILE A 179 -1.97 19.93 1.34
CA ILE A 179 -1.80 18.49 1.17
C ILE A 179 -0.33 18.12 1.40
N VAL A 180 -0.08 17.37 2.48
CA VAL A 180 1.27 16.87 2.81
C VAL A 180 1.54 15.44 2.34
N SER A 181 0.52 14.75 1.84
CA SER A 181 0.72 13.46 1.18
C SER A 181 1.34 13.66 -0.19
N ARG A 182 2.52 13.09 -0.46
CA ARG A 182 3.12 13.10 -1.80
C ARG A 182 2.20 12.44 -2.82
N GLY A 183 1.64 11.27 -2.51
CA GLY A 183 0.70 10.59 -3.41
C GLY A 183 -0.60 11.38 -3.59
N GLY A 184 -1.14 11.94 -2.50
CA GLY A 184 -2.32 12.82 -2.55
C GLY A 184 -2.09 14.08 -3.38
N SER A 185 -0.95 14.76 -3.22
CA SER A 185 -0.65 16.01 -3.92
C SER A 185 -0.40 15.79 -5.42
N LEU A 186 0.27 14.69 -5.79
CA LEU A 186 0.44 14.29 -7.20
C LEU A 186 -0.91 14.00 -7.86
N THR A 187 -1.79 13.28 -7.16
CA THR A 187 -3.14 12.95 -7.64
C THR A 187 -4.00 14.21 -7.80
N ALA A 188 -3.98 15.09 -6.79
CA ALA A 188 -4.68 16.38 -6.83
C ALA A 188 -4.17 17.27 -7.97
N LYS A 189 -2.85 17.34 -8.21
CA LYS A 189 -2.25 18.06 -9.35
C LYS A 189 -2.78 17.53 -10.67
N TRP A 190 -2.79 16.21 -10.85
CA TRP A 190 -3.33 15.57 -12.06
C TRP A 190 -4.81 15.92 -12.29
N MET A 191 -5.63 15.80 -11.25
CA MET A 191 -7.07 16.08 -11.31
C MET A 191 -7.37 17.54 -11.64
N ALA A 192 -6.64 18.47 -11.02
CA ALA A 192 -6.81 19.91 -11.24
C ALA A 192 -6.45 20.30 -12.68
N ALA A 193 -5.35 19.79 -13.21
CA ALA A 193 -4.90 20.08 -14.58
C ALA A 193 -5.85 19.52 -15.64
N HIS A 194 -6.32 18.29 -15.46
CA HIS A 194 -7.21 17.62 -16.42
C HIS A 194 -8.69 17.98 -16.23
N LYS A 195 -9.05 18.60 -15.09
CA LYS A 195 -10.45 18.84 -14.68
C LYS A 195 -11.28 17.54 -14.69
N ARG A 196 -10.67 16.45 -14.26
CA ARG A 196 -11.26 15.10 -14.19
C ARG A 196 -11.31 14.57 -12.76
N GLU A 197 -12.11 13.53 -12.54
CA GLU A 197 -12.12 12.81 -11.26
C GLU A 197 -10.82 12.01 -11.09
N ASN A 198 -10.55 11.58 -9.85
CA ASN A 198 -9.41 10.76 -9.50
C ASN A 198 -9.34 9.50 -10.39
N PRO A 199 -8.26 9.29 -11.15
CA PRO A 199 -8.17 8.18 -12.08
C PRO A 199 -8.12 6.83 -11.36
N PHE A 200 -7.67 6.77 -10.11
CA PHE A 200 -7.66 5.54 -9.32
C PHE A 200 -9.04 5.21 -8.76
N TYR A 201 -9.87 6.23 -8.53
CA TYR A 201 -11.28 6.05 -8.19
C TYR A 201 -12.07 5.55 -9.40
N GLU A 202 -11.91 6.20 -10.57
CA GLU A 202 -12.60 5.80 -11.81
C GLU A 202 -12.25 4.37 -12.26
N HIS A 203 -11.06 3.88 -11.92
CA HIS A 203 -10.57 2.53 -12.27
C HIS A 203 -10.47 1.58 -11.06
N PHE A 204 -11.22 1.84 -9.98
CA PHE A 204 -11.13 1.04 -8.75
C PHE A 204 -11.43 -0.46 -8.97
N ASP A 205 -12.47 -0.79 -9.73
CA ASP A 205 -12.82 -2.19 -10.04
C ASP A 205 -11.72 -2.91 -10.82
N GLU A 206 -11.09 -2.23 -11.78
CA GLU A 206 -9.98 -2.79 -12.56
C GLU A 206 -8.76 -3.04 -11.67
N LEU A 207 -8.48 -2.12 -10.74
CA LEU A 207 -7.44 -2.32 -9.72
C LEU A 207 -7.76 -3.52 -8.82
N CYS A 208 -9.01 -3.68 -8.36
CA CYS A 208 -9.42 -4.83 -7.55
C CYS A 208 -9.15 -6.15 -8.28
N GLU A 209 -9.45 -6.25 -9.58
CA GLU A 209 -9.17 -7.47 -10.35
C GLU A 209 -7.66 -7.76 -10.46
N ILE A 210 -6.83 -6.74 -10.66
CA ILE A 210 -5.37 -6.89 -10.68
C ILE A 210 -4.86 -7.37 -9.30
N LEU A 211 -5.25 -6.70 -8.21
CA LEU A 211 -4.77 -7.05 -6.87
C LEU A 211 -5.21 -8.45 -6.44
N LYS A 212 -6.48 -8.80 -6.71
CA LYS A 212 -7.07 -10.13 -6.45
C LYS A 212 -6.37 -11.25 -7.23
N ALA A 213 -5.91 -10.97 -8.44
CA ALA A 213 -5.18 -11.96 -9.25
C ALA A 213 -3.89 -12.43 -8.57
N HIS A 214 -3.31 -11.63 -7.67
CA HIS A 214 -2.05 -11.91 -6.98
C HIS A 214 -2.18 -12.08 -5.46
N ASP A 215 -3.33 -11.73 -4.87
CA ASP A 215 -3.53 -11.60 -3.42
C ASP A 215 -2.73 -10.43 -2.80
N VAL A 216 -2.73 -9.30 -3.50
CA VAL A 216 -2.19 -8.04 -2.97
C VAL A 216 -3.25 -7.38 -2.08
N THR A 217 -2.84 -7.00 -0.87
CA THR A 217 -3.72 -6.32 0.08
C THR A 217 -3.83 -4.82 -0.24
N TRP A 218 -5.03 -4.29 -0.15
CA TRP A 218 -5.25 -2.85 -0.25
C TRP A 218 -4.70 -2.11 0.97
N SER A 219 -4.00 -1.02 0.72
CA SER A 219 -3.74 0.04 1.68
C SER A 219 -4.36 1.33 1.11
N LEU A 220 -5.56 1.68 1.54
CA LEU A 220 -6.22 2.90 1.04
C LEU A 220 -5.48 4.12 1.58
N GLY A 221 -4.84 4.88 0.69
CA GLY A 221 -3.93 5.95 1.03
C GLY A 221 -4.66 7.22 1.48
N ASP A 222 -4.19 7.81 2.58
CA ASP A 222 -4.70 9.04 3.20
C ASP A 222 -4.14 10.30 2.51
N GLY A 223 -4.60 10.56 1.29
CA GLY A 223 -4.17 11.66 0.44
C GLY A 223 -4.41 13.02 1.06
N MET A 224 -5.45 13.17 1.89
CA MET A 224 -5.81 14.38 2.61
C MET A 224 -5.54 14.26 4.12
N ARG A 225 -4.58 13.47 4.56
CA ARG A 225 -4.15 13.51 5.98
C ARG A 225 -3.66 14.90 6.40
N PRO A 226 -3.83 15.30 7.67
CA PRO A 226 -3.36 16.58 8.18
C PRO A 226 -1.84 16.61 8.34
N GLY A 227 -1.21 17.72 7.97
CA GLY A 227 0.24 17.95 8.15
C GLY A 227 0.61 18.67 9.44
N CYS A 228 -0.36 19.21 10.15
CA CYS A 228 -0.18 19.90 11.41
C CYS A 228 -1.43 19.80 12.28
N LEU A 229 -1.30 20.16 13.57
CA LEU A 229 -2.41 20.14 14.53
C LEU A 229 -3.58 21.05 14.14
N HIS A 230 -3.30 22.16 13.45
CA HIS A 230 -4.34 23.09 12.99
C HIS A 230 -5.29 22.43 11.98
N ASP A 231 -4.76 21.57 11.12
CA ASP A 231 -5.51 20.93 10.03
C ASP A 231 -6.13 19.59 10.47
N ALA A 232 -5.91 19.16 11.71
CA ALA A 232 -6.32 17.85 12.21
C ALA A 232 -7.84 17.74 12.39
N SER A 233 -8.40 16.60 11.96
CA SER A 233 -9.84 16.31 12.04
C SER A 233 -10.72 17.33 11.31
N ASP A 234 -10.20 17.90 10.22
CA ASP A 234 -10.94 18.83 9.38
C ASP A 234 -11.90 18.13 8.40
N ALA A 235 -12.66 18.93 7.66
CA ALA A 235 -13.63 18.43 6.70
C ALA A 235 -12.99 17.64 5.55
N ALA A 236 -11.78 18.03 5.10
CA ALA A 236 -11.09 17.33 4.02
C ALA A 236 -10.67 15.91 4.44
N GLN A 237 -10.12 15.75 5.66
CA GLN A 237 -9.72 14.46 6.20
C GLN A 237 -10.93 13.51 6.31
N PHE A 238 -12.03 13.98 6.91
CA PHE A 238 -13.21 13.12 7.10
C PHE A 238 -13.96 12.84 5.81
N ALA A 239 -13.94 13.76 4.83
CA ALA A 239 -14.51 13.51 3.52
C ALA A 239 -13.78 12.38 2.78
N GLU A 240 -12.44 12.34 2.85
CA GLU A 240 -11.65 11.22 2.32
C GLU A 240 -11.96 9.91 3.05
N LEU A 241 -11.99 9.95 4.37
CA LEU A 241 -12.25 8.76 5.19
C LEU A 241 -13.63 8.15 4.91
N ALA A 242 -14.65 8.97 4.68
CA ALA A 242 -15.97 8.50 4.32
C ALA A 242 -15.94 7.71 3.00
N VAL A 243 -15.21 8.21 1.99
CA VAL A 243 -15.06 7.51 0.70
C VAL A 243 -14.24 6.23 0.86
N MET A 244 -13.21 6.21 1.73
CA MET A 244 -12.49 4.96 2.03
C MET A 244 -13.38 3.86 2.59
N GLY A 245 -14.47 4.21 3.30
CA GLY A 245 -15.44 3.23 3.79
C GLY A 245 -16.45 2.76 2.75
N GLU A 246 -16.61 3.50 1.64
CA GLU A 246 -17.45 3.12 0.49
C GLU A 246 -16.71 2.18 -0.47
N LEU A 247 -15.38 2.34 -0.59
CA LEU A 247 -14.48 1.56 -1.43
C LEU A 247 -14.12 0.20 -0.81
#